data_AF-A0A3D0SF99-F1
#
_entry.id   AF-A0A3D0SF99-F1
#
_cell.length_a   1.000
_cell.length_b   1.000
_cell.length_c   1.000
_cell.angle_alpha   90.00
_cell.angle_beta   90.00
_cell.angle_gamma   90.00
#
_symmetry.space_group_name_H-M   'P 1'
#
loop_
_entity.id
_entity.type
_entity.pdbx_description
1 polymer ?
#
loop_
_entity_poly.entity_id
_entity_poly.type
_entity_poly.pdbx_seq_one_letter_code
_entity_poly.pdbx_strand_id
1 'polypeptide(L)'
;MLSYQHGYHAGNHADILKHLCWQAVINRLKQKNKPFILIDTHGGSGCYSLDSEQANKTGEYKDGVVKLDQFSPQDPLLVDYLAALALYRNNNEYPGSPVLAADLLRTNDALHVMELHPGEFANLKGVLKRHKGQGQVHSHFRDGLEGLVALSPPKPNRGAVLIDPPYESRSEYQAVINAVKECLKRWPQAQILIWYPLLSARAGDKTGESEAMCQTLS
;
A
#
# COMPACT_ATOMS: atom_id res chain seq x y z
N MET A 1 8.81 9.51 -16.20
CA MET A 1 7.54 9.22 -16.90
C MET A 1 6.75 8.36 -15.94
N LEU A 2 5.50 8.72 -15.63
CA LEU A 2 4.63 7.92 -14.76
C LEU A 2 3.87 6.93 -15.65
N SER A 3 4.51 5.82 -15.99
CA SER A 3 3.94 4.84 -16.94
C SER A 3 3.34 3.62 -16.24
N TYR A 4 3.74 3.36 -15.00
CA TYR A 4 3.24 2.24 -14.22
C TYR A 4 1.79 2.48 -13.81
N GLN A 5 0.93 1.51 -14.12
CA GLN A 5 -0.45 1.48 -13.66
C GLN A 5 -0.69 0.16 -12.94
N HIS A 6 -1.07 0.25 -11.68
CA HIS A 6 -1.18 -0.93 -10.83
C HIS A 6 -2.32 -1.88 -11.24
N GLY A 7 -3.30 -1.39 -12.01
CA GLY A 7 -4.40 -2.22 -12.53
C GLY A 7 -3.97 -3.44 -13.37
N TYR A 8 -2.77 -3.43 -13.95
CA TYR A 8 -2.21 -4.61 -14.64
C TYR A 8 -1.73 -5.73 -13.69
N HIS A 9 -1.52 -5.44 -12.41
CA HIS A 9 -0.89 -6.36 -11.46
C HIS A 9 -1.75 -6.61 -10.21
N ALA A 10 -2.86 -5.87 -10.09
CA ALA A 10 -3.74 -5.90 -8.94
C ALA A 10 -4.18 -7.33 -8.58
N GLY A 11 -3.96 -7.71 -7.32
CA GLY A 11 -4.39 -9.00 -6.78
C GLY A 11 -3.42 -10.15 -7.07
N ASN A 12 -2.21 -9.87 -7.55
CA ASN A 12 -1.17 -10.88 -7.67
C ASN A 12 -0.61 -11.32 -6.30
N HIS A 13 0.36 -12.23 -6.31
CA HIS A 13 0.98 -12.74 -5.08
C HIS A 13 1.75 -11.67 -4.29
N ALA A 14 2.30 -10.66 -4.95
CA ALA A 14 3.04 -9.57 -4.30
C ALA A 14 2.09 -8.68 -3.50
N ASP A 15 0.93 -8.35 -4.07
CA ASP A 15 -0.12 -7.63 -3.37
C ASP A 15 -0.63 -8.39 -2.15
N ILE A 16 -0.87 -9.70 -2.28
CA ILE A 16 -1.31 -10.52 -1.14
C ILE A 16 -0.33 -10.38 0.03
N LEU A 17 0.97 -10.57 -0.22
CA LEU A 17 1.98 -10.48 0.84
C LEU A 17 2.03 -9.07 1.45
N LYS A 18 2.08 -8.03 0.59
CA LYS A 18 2.11 -6.62 1.00
C LYS A 18 0.91 -6.27 1.88
N HIS A 19 -0.30 -6.58 1.42
CA HIS A 19 -1.54 -6.24 2.09
C HIS A 19 -1.74 -7.02 3.39
N LEU A 20 -1.35 -8.29 3.43
CA LEU A 20 -1.37 -9.10 4.64
C LEU A 20 -0.44 -8.51 5.73
N CYS A 21 0.79 -8.14 5.35
CA CYS A 21 1.74 -7.48 6.26
C CYS A 21 1.21 -6.12 6.74
N TRP A 22 0.61 -5.33 5.83
CA TRP A 22 0.04 -4.03 6.18
C TRP A 22 -1.12 -4.15 7.17
N GLN A 23 -2.04 -5.09 6.92
CA GLN A 23 -3.14 -5.40 7.84
C GLN A 23 -2.63 -5.85 9.21
N ALA A 24 -1.58 -6.69 9.27
CA ALA A 24 -1.00 -7.14 10.53
C ALA A 24 -0.50 -5.96 11.39
N VAL A 25 0.15 -4.98 10.76
CA VAL A 25 0.66 -3.78 11.42
C VAL A 25 -0.48 -2.91 11.93
N ILE A 26 -1.51 -2.68 11.11
CA ILE A 26 -2.70 -1.93 11.53
C ILE A 26 -3.39 -2.63 12.70
N ASN A 27 -3.57 -3.95 12.63
CA ASN A 27 -4.15 -4.74 13.71
C ASN A 27 -3.33 -4.63 15.01
N ARG A 28 -2.00 -4.66 14.91
CA ARG A 28 -1.12 -4.42 16.07
C ARG A 28 -1.25 -3.00 16.61
N LEU A 29 -1.42 -1.99 15.76
CA LEU A 29 -1.69 -0.62 16.20
C LEU A 29 -3.05 -0.51 16.92
N LYS A 30 -4.07 -1.26 16.51
CA LYS A 30 -5.40 -1.23 17.15
C LYS A 30 -5.42 -1.78 18.58
N GLN A 31 -4.44 -2.60 18.97
CA GLN A 31 -4.37 -3.18 20.32
C GLN A 31 -4.18 -2.15 21.44
N LYS A 32 -3.70 -0.94 21.12
CA LYS A 32 -3.71 0.18 22.07
C LYS A 32 -4.95 1.03 21.83
N ASN A 33 -5.68 1.35 22.90
CA ASN A 33 -6.78 2.32 22.87
C ASN A 33 -6.25 3.78 22.81
N LYS A 34 -5.44 4.07 21.80
CA LYS A 34 -4.94 5.40 21.46
C LYS A 34 -4.99 5.57 19.94
N PRO A 35 -5.37 6.75 19.44
CA PRO A 35 -5.44 7.01 18.01
C PRO A 35 -4.08 6.83 17.32
N PHE A 36 -4.08 6.49 16.05
CA PHE A 36 -2.90 6.42 15.21
C PHE A 36 -3.14 7.02 13.82
N ILE A 37 -2.05 7.42 13.17
CA ILE A 37 -2.04 7.92 11.79
C ILE A 37 -1.37 6.89 10.88
N LEU A 38 -2.04 6.56 9.78
CA LEU A 38 -1.44 5.78 8.70
C LEU A 38 -1.02 6.73 7.58
N ILE A 39 0.14 6.47 6.98
CA ILE A 39 0.61 7.17 5.79
C ILE A 39 0.86 6.12 4.70
N ASP A 40 0.15 6.23 3.58
CA ASP A 40 0.37 5.45 2.39
C ASP A 40 0.94 6.36 1.31
N THR A 41 2.20 6.14 0.95
CA THR A 41 2.93 7.04 0.06
C THR A 41 2.57 6.86 -1.41
N HIS A 42 2.01 5.71 -1.80
CA HIS A 42 1.74 5.38 -3.20
C HIS A 42 0.38 4.66 -3.30
N GLY A 43 -0.70 5.43 -3.29
CA GLY A 43 -2.05 4.89 -3.17
C GLY A 43 -2.61 4.18 -4.42
N GLY A 44 -2.07 4.46 -5.60
CA GLY A 44 -2.64 4.00 -6.87
C GLY A 44 -4.11 4.44 -7.03
N SER A 45 -4.91 3.68 -7.76
CA SER A 45 -6.36 3.95 -7.93
C SER A 45 -7.22 3.59 -6.70
N GLY A 46 -6.65 2.98 -5.67
CA GLY A 46 -7.33 2.56 -4.44
C GLY A 46 -8.16 1.27 -4.56
N CYS A 47 -8.91 1.05 -5.64
CA CYS A 47 -9.63 -0.19 -5.91
C CYS A 47 -9.60 -0.51 -7.41
N TYR A 48 -9.52 -1.80 -7.77
CA TYR A 48 -9.28 -2.25 -9.14
C TYR A 48 -10.33 -3.28 -9.56
N SER A 49 -10.96 -3.07 -10.73
CA SER A 49 -11.86 -4.07 -11.31
C SER A 49 -11.05 -5.19 -11.98
N LEU A 50 -11.31 -6.43 -11.57
CA LEU A 50 -10.68 -7.63 -12.13
C LEU A 50 -11.27 -8.04 -13.48
N ASP A 51 -12.40 -7.46 -13.87
CA ASP A 51 -13.00 -7.59 -15.20
C ASP A 51 -12.46 -6.57 -16.21
N SER A 52 -11.62 -5.63 -15.77
CA SER A 52 -11.06 -4.60 -16.64
C SER A 52 -10.15 -5.18 -17.74
N GLU A 53 -10.00 -4.44 -18.85
CA GLU A 53 -9.06 -4.80 -19.91
C GLU A 53 -7.61 -4.87 -19.39
N GLN A 54 -7.25 -3.97 -18.46
CA GLN A 54 -5.92 -3.95 -17.85
C GLN A 54 -5.65 -5.23 -17.05
N ALA A 55 -6.55 -5.60 -16.14
CA ALA A 55 -6.41 -6.81 -15.33
C ALA A 55 -6.37 -8.08 -16.21
N ASN A 56 -7.19 -8.13 -17.26
CA ASN A 56 -7.25 -9.29 -18.16
C ASN A 56 -6.06 -9.40 -19.12
N LYS A 57 -5.32 -8.31 -19.37
CA LYS A 57 -4.14 -8.33 -20.24
C LYS A 57 -3.01 -9.20 -19.69
N THR A 58 -2.82 -9.20 -18.37
CA THR A 58 -1.80 -10.03 -17.69
C THR A 58 -2.44 -11.22 -16.99
N GLY A 59 -3.64 -11.06 -16.42
CA GLY A 59 -4.35 -12.10 -15.68
C GLY A 59 -3.71 -12.49 -14.36
N GLU A 60 -2.78 -11.70 -13.80
CA GLU A 60 -1.99 -12.11 -12.62
C GLU A 60 -2.84 -12.43 -11.38
N TYR A 61 -3.99 -11.77 -11.23
CA TYR A 61 -4.93 -12.01 -10.14
C TYR A 61 -5.45 -13.46 -10.08
N LYS A 62 -5.47 -14.16 -11.23
CA LYS A 62 -5.88 -15.57 -11.34
C LYS A 62 -4.90 -16.49 -10.62
N ASP A 63 -3.62 -16.14 -10.62
CA ASP A 63 -2.55 -16.84 -9.91
C ASP A 63 -2.27 -16.27 -8.51
N GLY A 64 -2.92 -15.16 -8.15
CA GLY A 64 -2.87 -14.55 -6.83
C GLY A 64 -4.16 -14.78 -6.05
N VAL A 65 -4.94 -13.71 -5.88
CA VAL A 65 -6.09 -13.64 -4.97
C VAL A 65 -7.18 -14.67 -5.26
N VAL A 66 -7.38 -15.06 -6.52
CA VAL A 66 -8.37 -16.08 -6.92
C VAL A 66 -7.97 -17.48 -6.45
N LYS A 67 -6.67 -17.81 -6.43
CA LYS A 67 -6.23 -19.12 -5.89
C LYS A 67 -6.57 -19.29 -4.41
N LEU A 68 -6.72 -18.18 -3.68
CA LEU A 68 -7.09 -18.22 -2.27
C LEU A 68 -8.58 -18.55 -2.04
N ASP A 69 -9.43 -18.50 -3.07
CA ASP A 69 -10.86 -18.80 -2.92
C ASP A 69 -11.13 -20.27 -2.58
N GLN A 70 -10.22 -21.16 -2.99
CA GLN A 70 -10.28 -22.59 -2.69
C GLN A 70 -9.52 -22.94 -1.40
N PHE A 71 -8.87 -21.96 -0.77
CA PHE A 71 -8.06 -22.16 0.42
C PHE A 71 -8.89 -21.87 1.67
N SER A 72 -8.89 -22.80 2.64
CA SER A 72 -9.48 -22.58 3.95
C SER A 72 -8.38 -22.25 4.96
N PRO A 73 -8.11 -20.95 5.22
CA PRO A 73 -7.04 -20.57 6.13
C PRO A 73 -7.36 -20.94 7.57
N GLN A 74 -6.35 -21.41 8.31
CA GLN A 74 -6.42 -21.59 9.76
C GLN A 74 -5.75 -20.44 10.53
N ASP A 75 -4.81 -19.73 9.88
CA ASP A 75 -4.14 -18.59 10.49
C ASP A 75 -5.13 -17.40 10.62
N PRO A 76 -5.30 -16.82 11.82
CA PRO A 76 -6.27 -15.75 12.03
C PRO A 76 -6.03 -14.50 11.17
N LEU A 77 -4.77 -14.14 10.91
CA LEU A 77 -4.47 -12.96 10.10
C LEU A 77 -4.92 -13.18 8.65
N LEU A 78 -4.71 -14.39 8.12
CA LEU A 78 -5.16 -14.73 6.77
C LEU A 78 -6.69 -14.87 6.69
N VAL A 79 -7.35 -15.39 7.72
CA VAL A 79 -8.82 -15.40 7.83
C VAL A 79 -9.37 -13.97 7.75
N ASP A 80 -8.85 -13.06 8.59
CA ASP A 80 -9.28 -11.67 8.62
C ASP A 80 -9.02 -10.96 7.28
N TYR A 81 -7.90 -11.25 6.63
CA TYR A 81 -7.58 -10.69 5.32
C TYR A 81 -8.56 -11.16 4.24
N LEU A 82 -8.84 -12.47 4.14
CA LEU A 82 -9.82 -12.97 3.17
C LEU A 82 -11.23 -12.43 3.44
N ALA A 83 -11.59 -12.25 4.72
CA ALA A 83 -12.85 -11.62 5.10
C ALA A 83 -12.92 -10.15 4.66
N ALA A 84 -11.84 -9.38 4.81
CA ALA A 84 -11.77 -7.99 4.33
C ALA A 84 -11.93 -7.89 2.81
N LEU A 85 -11.44 -8.88 2.06
CA LEU A 85 -11.59 -8.94 0.60
C LEU A 85 -12.99 -9.36 0.14
N ALA A 86 -13.80 -10.02 0.98
CA ALA A 86 -15.04 -10.67 0.55
C ALA A 86 -16.05 -9.71 -0.08
N LEU A 87 -16.18 -8.49 0.45
CA LEU A 87 -17.10 -7.48 -0.08
C LEU A 87 -16.72 -7.02 -1.50
N TYR A 88 -15.42 -6.89 -1.77
CA TYR A 88 -14.90 -6.46 -3.06
C TYR A 88 -14.95 -7.59 -4.09
N ARG A 89 -14.66 -8.83 -3.65
CA ARG A 89 -14.79 -10.02 -4.49
C ARG A 89 -16.19 -10.20 -5.06
N ASN A 90 -17.23 -9.90 -4.29
CA ASN A 90 -18.63 -9.96 -4.78
C ASN A 90 -18.91 -8.99 -5.95
N ASN A 91 -18.09 -7.96 -6.12
CA ASN A 91 -18.17 -6.98 -7.20
C ASN A 91 -17.11 -7.22 -8.29
N ASN A 92 -16.38 -8.33 -8.26
CA ASN A 92 -15.19 -8.58 -9.08
C ASN A 92 -14.13 -7.47 -8.95
N GLU A 93 -13.94 -6.97 -7.73
CA GLU A 93 -12.97 -5.93 -7.41
C GLU A 93 -11.87 -6.46 -6.48
N TYR A 94 -10.69 -5.84 -6.58
CA TYR A 94 -9.60 -6.02 -5.65
C TYR A 94 -9.25 -4.68 -4.98
N PRO A 95 -9.36 -4.57 -3.64
CA PRO A 95 -9.01 -3.35 -2.92
C PRO A 95 -7.49 -3.22 -2.79
N GLY A 96 -6.96 -2.05 -3.09
CA GLY A 96 -5.57 -1.69 -2.81
C GLY A 96 -5.36 -1.31 -1.34
N SER A 97 -4.11 -1.01 -0.99
CA SER A 97 -3.72 -0.62 0.37
C SER A 97 -4.51 0.57 0.95
N PRO A 98 -4.92 1.61 0.18
CA PRO A 98 -5.71 2.71 0.75
C PRO A 98 -7.06 2.26 1.28
N VAL A 99 -7.74 1.41 0.53
CA VAL A 99 -9.09 0.94 0.86
C VAL A 99 -9.03 -0.04 2.03
N LEU A 100 -8.11 -1.00 1.99
CA LEU A 100 -7.86 -1.92 3.11
C LEU A 100 -7.52 -1.18 4.40
N ALA A 101 -6.65 -0.16 4.32
CA ALA A 101 -6.33 0.66 5.48
C ALA A 101 -7.55 1.42 6.00
N ALA A 102 -8.32 2.03 5.10
CA ALA A 102 -9.49 2.82 5.43
C ALA A 102 -10.63 1.97 6.05
N ASP A 103 -10.79 0.71 5.63
CA ASP A 103 -11.71 -0.27 6.23
C ASP A 103 -11.35 -0.57 7.70
N LEU A 104 -10.05 -0.58 8.01
CA LEU A 104 -9.55 -0.98 9.32
C LEU A 104 -9.49 0.14 10.37
N LEU A 105 -9.64 1.42 9.96
CA LEU A 105 -9.59 2.57 10.85
C LEU A 105 -10.74 2.60 11.86
N ARG A 106 -10.46 3.06 13.09
CA ARG A 106 -11.49 3.45 14.07
C ARG A 106 -11.80 4.94 13.93
N THR A 107 -12.85 5.41 14.58
CA THR A 107 -13.33 6.81 14.52
C THR A 107 -12.25 7.88 14.78
N ASN A 108 -11.28 7.58 15.64
CA ASN A 108 -10.23 8.52 16.03
C ASN A 108 -8.90 8.32 15.27
N ASP A 109 -8.83 7.32 14.39
CA ASP A 109 -7.65 7.08 13.55
C ASP A 109 -7.78 7.88 12.25
N ALA A 110 -6.66 8.14 11.59
CA ALA A 110 -6.67 8.77 10.27
C ALA A 110 -5.68 8.12 9.30
N LEU A 111 -5.98 8.23 8.01
CA LEU A 111 -5.15 7.78 6.91
C LEU A 111 -4.84 8.96 5.98
N HIS A 112 -3.56 9.15 5.67
CA HIS A 112 -3.10 10.03 4.60
C HIS A 112 -2.59 9.18 3.45
N VAL A 113 -3.14 9.39 2.25
CA VAL A 113 -2.76 8.67 1.04
C VAL A 113 -2.26 9.66 0.00
N MET A 114 -1.10 9.41 -0.58
CA MET A 114 -0.52 10.20 -1.65
C MET A 114 -0.58 9.43 -2.97
N GLU A 115 -0.85 10.13 -4.07
CA GLU A 115 -0.71 9.59 -5.41
C GLU A 115 -0.31 10.73 -6.36
N LEU A 116 0.67 10.48 -7.23
CA LEU A 116 1.28 11.47 -8.12
C LEU A 116 0.77 11.36 -9.56
N HIS A 117 0.28 10.18 -9.97
CA HIS A 117 -0.33 9.99 -11.28
C HIS A 117 -1.74 10.59 -11.30
N PRO A 118 -2.06 11.54 -12.19
CA PRO A 118 -3.32 12.29 -12.17
C PRO A 118 -4.56 11.40 -12.39
N GLY A 119 -4.47 10.41 -13.29
CA GLY A 119 -5.55 9.44 -13.53
C GLY A 119 -5.84 8.57 -12.30
N GLU A 120 -4.82 7.86 -11.79
CA GLU A 120 -4.90 7.10 -10.54
C GLU A 120 -5.42 7.94 -9.36
N PHE A 121 -4.93 9.18 -9.18
CA PHE A 121 -5.41 10.05 -8.10
C PHE A 121 -6.90 10.40 -8.24
N ALA A 122 -7.39 10.65 -9.46
CA ALA A 122 -8.81 10.93 -9.68
C ALA A 122 -9.67 9.72 -9.27
N ASN A 123 -9.24 8.50 -9.61
CA ASN A 123 -9.89 7.25 -9.21
C ASN A 123 -9.84 7.08 -7.68
N LEU A 124 -8.66 7.21 -7.08
CA LEU A 124 -8.44 7.11 -5.64
C LEU A 124 -9.37 8.04 -4.87
N LYS A 125 -9.43 9.31 -5.27
CA LYS A 125 -10.31 10.30 -4.65
C LYS A 125 -11.78 9.90 -4.76
N GLY A 126 -12.20 9.35 -5.90
CA GLY A 126 -13.57 8.85 -6.10
C GLY A 126 -13.90 7.62 -5.26
N VAL A 127 -12.95 6.69 -5.11
CA VAL A 127 -13.07 5.49 -4.26
C VAL A 127 -13.16 5.90 -2.79
N LEU A 128 -12.19 6.68 -2.29
CA LEU A 128 -12.14 7.08 -0.88
C LEU A 128 -13.29 8.01 -0.47
N LYS A 129 -13.84 8.81 -1.38
CA LYS A 129 -15.04 9.63 -1.10
C LYS A 129 -16.29 8.77 -0.88
N ARG A 130 -16.40 7.62 -1.55
CA ARG A 130 -17.53 6.68 -1.41
C ARG A 130 -17.36 5.71 -0.25
N HIS A 131 -16.16 5.65 0.31
CA HIS A 131 -15.83 4.80 1.45
C HIS A 131 -16.70 5.12 2.67
N LYS A 132 -17.12 4.08 3.39
CA LYS A 132 -18.02 4.19 4.56
C LYS A 132 -17.35 3.77 5.88
N GLY A 133 -16.02 3.75 5.91
CA GLY A 133 -15.26 3.45 7.12
C GLY A 133 -15.45 4.52 8.21
N GLN A 134 -14.98 4.19 9.41
CA GLN A 134 -15.23 5.01 10.60
C GLN A 134 -14.22 6.14 10.79
N GLY A 135 -12.98 5.94 10.34
CA GLY A 135 -11.89 6.90 10.52
C GLY A 135 -11.81 7.98 9.45
N GLN A 136 -10.89 8.92 9.66
CA GLN A 136 -10.67 10.03 8.74
C GLN A 136 -9.73 9.61 7.60
N VAL A 137 -10.07 9.97 6.37
CA VAL A 137 -9.25 9.64 5.20
C VAL A 137 -8.97 10.90 4.39
N HIS A 138 -7.68 11.13 4.10
CA HIS A 138 -7.19 12.28 3.36
C HIS A 138 -6.40 11.80 2.15
N SER A 139 -6.82 12.19 0.95
CA SER A 139 -6.08 11.94 -0.29
C SER A 139 -5.36 13.20 -0.77
N HIS A 140 -4.10 13.06 -1.15
CA HIS A 140 -3.20 14.14 -1.54
C HIS A 140 -2.63 13.89 -2.94
N PHE A 141 -2.84 14.84 -3.85
CA PHE A 141 -2.21 14.80 -5.19
C PHE A 141 -0.81 15.40 -5.10
N ARG A 142 0.18 14.57 -4.75
CA ARG A 142 1.57 15.00 -4.50
C ARG A 142 2.52 13.81 -4.54
N ASP A 143 3.82 14.09 -4.53
CA ASP A 143 4.86 13.08 -4.35
C ASP A 143 4.75 12.44 -2.96
N GLY A 144 4.73 11.11 -2.93
CA GLY A 144 4.53 10.32 -1.72
C GLY A 144 5.68 10.39 -0.72
N LEU A 145 6.91 10.38 -1.22
CA LEU A 145 8.13 10.35 -0.40
C LEU A 145 8.39 11.74 0.21
N GLU A 146 8.15 12.80 -0.55
CA GLU A 146 8.14 14.17 -0.05
C GLU A 146 7.02 14.36 0.99
N GLY A 147 5.80 13.88 0.67
CA GLY A 147 4.66 13.94 1.57
C GLY A 147 4.90 13.22 2.90
N LEU A 148 5.59 12.08 2.88
CA LEU A 148 6.00 11.35 4.09
C LEU A 148 6.83 12.23 5.02
N VAL A 149 7.85 12.90 4.49
CA VAL A 149 8.73 13.77 5.27
C VAL A 149 7.98 14.99 5.80
N ALA A 150 7.06 15.55 4.99
CA ALA A 150 6.23 16.69 5.37
C ALA A 150 5.21 16.37 6.48
N LEU A 151 4.66 15.16 6.50
CA LEU A 151 3.70 14.70 7.51
C LEU A 151 4.36 14.14 8.79
N SER A 152 5.68 14.02 8.82
CA SER A 152 6.43 13.44 9.95
C SER A 152 6.98 14.51 10.92
N PRO A 153 6.80 14.37 12.25
CA PRO A 153 5.97 13.35 12.91
C PRO A 153 4.47 13.68 12.84
N PRO A 154 3.60 12.66 12.77
CA PRO A 154 2.15 12.87 12.80
C PRO A 154 1.66 13.35 14.17
N LYS A 155 0.43 13.85 14.21
CA LYS A 155 -0.32 14.15 15.45
C LYS A 155 -1.61 13.32 15.45
N PRO A 156 -1.78 12.36 16.40
CA PRO A 156 -0.86 11.97 17.47
C PRO A 156 0.45 11.37 16.93
N ASN A 157 1.51 11.43 17.74
CA ASN A 157 2.85 10.92 17.38
C ASN A 157 2.94 9.39 17.46
N ARG A 158 2.05 8.71 16.70
CA ARG A 158 1.83 7.28 16.68
C ARG A 158 1.23 6.88 15.34
N GLY A 159 1.77 5.84 14.72
CA GLY A 159 1.34 5.48 13.38
C GLY A 159 2.26 4.50 12.69
N ALA A 160 1.93 4.21 11.44
CA ALA A 160 2.75 3.42 10.54
C ALA A 160 2.70 4.02 9.12
N VAL A 161 3.71 3.67 8.33
CA VAL A 161 3.92 4.13 6.96
C VAL A 161 4.03 2.94 6.05
N LEU A 162 3.33 2.95 4.92
CA LEU A 162 3.54 2.05 3.79
C LEU A 162 4.24 2.81 2.66
N ILE A 163 5.38 2.26 2.22
CA ILE A 163 6.18 2.74 1.09
C ILE A 163 6.18 1.68 0.00
N ASP A 164 5.45 1.94 -1.09
CA ASP A 164 5.20 0.99 -2.18
C ASP A 164 5.37 1.67 -3.55
N PRO A 165 6.58 2.16 -3.89
CA PRO A 165 6.79 2.80 -5.17
C PRO A 165 6.78 1.76 -6.29
N PRO A 166 6.53 2.16 -7.54
CA PRO A 166 6.51 1.23 -8.67
C PRO A 166 7.91 0.71 -9.05
N TYR A 167 8.98 1.39 -8.63
CA TYR A 167 10.37 1.12 -9.03
C TYR A 167 10.54 1.13 -10.56
N GLU A 168 9.92 2.12 -11.22
CA GLU A 168 10.06 2.31 -12.67
C GLU A 168 11.52 2.63 -13.03
N SER A 169 12.17 3.43 -12.17
CA SER A 169 13.54 3.92 -12.33
C SER A 169 14.45 3.53 -11.16
N ARG A 170 15.75 3.38 -11.43
CA ARG A 170 16.76 3.13 -10.40
C ARG A 170 16.81 4.22 -9.32
N SER A 171 16.53 5.47 -9.69
CA SER A 171 16.51 6.60 -8.74
C SER A 171 15.47 6.44 -7.62
N GLU A 172 14.42 5.65 -7.82
CA GLU A 172 13.39 5.44 -6.80
C GLU A 172 13.93 4.71 -5.57
N TYR A 173 14.85 3.75 -5.72
CA TYR A 173 15.50 3.08 -4.60
C TYR A 173 16.24 4.08 -3.70
N GLN A 174 17.03 4.99 -4.31
CA GLN A 174 17.73 6.03 -3.56
C GLN A 174 16.75 7.06 -2.94
N ALA A 175 15.65 7.38 -3.63
CA ALA A 175 14.62 8.26 -3.11
C ALA A 175 13.96 7.68 -1.85
N VAL A 176 13.66 6.38 -1.84
CA VAL A 176 13.14 5.66 -0.66
C VAL A 176 14.14 5.75 0.49
N ILE A 177 15.43 5.47 0.26
CA ILE A 177 16.47 5.56 1.30
C ILE A 177 16.49 6.95 1.93
N ASN A 178 16.49 8.00 1.11
CA ASN A 178 16.55 9.38 1.57
C ASN A 178 15.31 9.76 2.39
N ALA A 179 14.11 9.40 1.90
CA ALA A 179 12.86 9.68 2.58
C ALA A 179 12.74 8.97 3.93
N VAL A 180 13.18 7.70 4.00
CA VAL A 180 13.19 6.93 5.26
C VAL A 180 14.15 7.54 6.27
N LYS A 181 15.38 7.91 5.86
CA LYS A 181 16.35 8.56 6.75
C LYS A 181 15.82 9.88 7.31
N GLU A 182 15.25 10.74 6.46
CA GLU A 182 14.66 12.01 6.91
C GLU A 182 13.40 11.81 7.76
N CYS A 183 12.57 10.83 7.44
CA CYS A 183 11.41 10.44 8.26
C CYS A 183 11.87 10.03 9.66
N LEU A 184 12.80 9.08 9.78
CA LEU A 184 13.29 8.58 11.08
C LEU A 184 14.03 9.63 11.89
N LYS A 185 14.69 10.61 11.24
CA LYS A 185 15.27 11.77 11.92
C LYS A 185 14.21 12.64 12.62
N ARG A 186 13.02 12.77 12.01
CA ARG A 186 11.90 13.57 12.55
C ARG A 186 10.97 12.76 13.46
N TRP A 187 10.81 11.48 13.15
CA TRP A 187 9.91 10.54 13.79
C TRP A 187 10.62 9.20 14.08
N PRO A 188 11.50 9.14 15.11
CA PRO A 188 12.33 7.96 15.37
C PRO A 188 11.56 6.68 15.67
N GLN A 189 10.31 6.79 16.14
CA GLN A 189 9.44 5.66 16.45
C GLN A 189 8.45 5.29 15.32
N ALA A 190 8.63 5.83 14.12
CA ALA A 190 7.83 5.46 12.95
C ALA A 190 7.91 3.94 12.71
N GLN A 191 6.76 3.31 12.44
CA GLN A 191 6.72 1.94 11.93
C GLN A 191 6.68 2.02 10.41
N ILE A 192 7.75 1.62 9.72
CA ILE A 192 7.87 1.78 8.27
C ILE A 192 7.86 0.40 7.61
N LEU A 193 6.95 0.21 6.67
CA LEU A 193 6.87 -0.96 5.79
C LEU A 193 7.26 -0.51 4.39
N ILE A 194 8.21 -1.21 3.80
CA ILE A 194 8.71 -0.93 2.46
C ILE A 194 8.48 -2.18 1.62
N TRP A 195 7.66 -2.08 0.59
CA TRP A 195 7.57 -3.11 -0.44
C TRP A 195 8.73 -2.92 -1.43
N TYR A 196 9.32 -4.02 -1.87
CA TYR A 196 10.36 -4.00 -2.89
C TYR A 196 10.32 -5.28 -3.74
N PRO A 197 10.58 -5.20 -5.06
CA PRO A 197 10.64 -6.36 -5.93
C PRO A 197 12.04 -6.99 -5.92
N LEU A 198 12.13 -8.31 -6.05
CA LEU A 198 13.38 -8.99 -6.38
C LEU A 198 13.46 -9.19 -7.88
N LEU A 199 14.32 -8.42 -8.55
CA LEU A 199 14.37 -8.36 -10.00
C LEU A 199 15.48 -9.27 -10.55
N SER A 200 15.14 -10.12 -11.51
CA SER A 200 16.11 -10.95 -12.22
C SER A 200 17.12 -10.11 -13.02
N ALA A 201 18.21 -10.73 -13.47
CA ALA A 201 19.22 -10.09 -14.34
C ALA A 201 18.64 -9.44 -15.62
N ARG A 202 17.45 -9.85 -16.06
CA ARG A 202 16.76 -9.24 -17.21
C ARG A 202 16.30 -7.81 -16.96
N ALA A 203 16.23 -7.38 -15.70
CA ALA A 203 15.88 -6.02 -15.32
C ALA A 203 17.05 -5.02 -15.46
N GLY A 204 18.21 -5.47 -15.92
CA GLY A 204 19.34 -4.62 -16.26
C GLY A 204 19.92 -3.92 -15.03
N ASP A 205 19.97 -2.59 -15.09
CA ASP A 205 20.57 -1.73 -14.05
C ASP A 205 19.79 -1.70 -12.73
N LYS A 206 18.58 -2.28 -12.67
CA LYS A 206 17.78 -2.41 -11.45
C LYS A 206 18.04 -3.70 -10.66
N THR A 207 18.79 -4.65 -11.23
CA THR A 207 19.11 -5.91 -10.53
C THR A 207 20.00 -5.63 -9.31
N GLY A 208 19.59 -6.12 -8.13
CA GLY A 208 20.34 -5.94 -6.88
C GLY A 208 20.06 -4.64 -6.12
N GLU A 209 19.28 -3.71 -6.68
CA GLU A 209 19.04 -2.40 -6.06
C GLU A 209 18.14 -2.48 -4.84
N SER A 210 17.18 -3.41 -4.82
CA SER A 210 16.35 -3.68 -3.63
C SER A 210 17.20 -4.16 -2.47
N GLU A 211 18.13 -5.09 -2.74
CA GLU A 211 19.03 -5.65 -1.75
C GLU A 211 19.98 -4.60 -1.20
N ALA A 212 20.56 -3.76 -2.07
CA ALA A 212 21.40 -2.64 -1.67
C ALA A 212 20.63 -1.61 -0.83
N MET A 213 19.37 -1.32 -1.19
CA MET A 213 18.49 -0.46 -0.40
C MET A 213 18.25 -1.04 0.99
N CYS A 214 17.90 -2.33 1.10
CA CYS A 214 17.69 -2.99 2.38
C CYS A 214 18.95 -2.97 3.26
N GLN A 215 20.12 -3.26 2.70
CA GLN A 215 21.40 -3.18 3.43
C GLN A 215 21.70 -1.78 3.96
N THR A 216 21.34 -0.74 3.20
CA THR A 216 21.55 0.66 3.61
C THR A 216 20.60 1.12 4.72
N LEU A 217 19.42 0.49 4.82
CA LEU A 217 18.38 0.81 5.79
C LEU A 217 18.40 -0.07 7.06
N SER A 218 19.22 -1.13 7.08
CA SER A 218 19.40 -2.03 8.23
C SER A 218 20.45 -1.48 9.21
#